data_AF-A0A0S8J265-F1
#
_entry.id   AF-A0A0S8J265-F1
#
_cell.length_a   1.000
_cell.length_b   1.000
_cell.length_c   1.000
_cell.angle_alpha   90.00
_cell.angle_beta   90.00
_cell.angle_gamma   90.00
#
_symmetry.space_group_name_H-M   'P 1'
#
loop_
_entity.id
_entity.type
_entity.pdbx_description
1 polymer ?
#
loop_
_entity_poly.entity_id
_entity_poly.type
_entity_poly.pdbx_seq_one_letter_code
_entity_poly.pdbx_strand_id
1 'polypeptide(L)' 'MGEEKEKKIALKIVMGDKEREVTYEELCLSNNLAQEALVRLLVKKKVFKSEELLREMEQVRKERYRSPGDLTTPSK' A
#
# COMPACT_ATOMS: atom_id res chain seq x y z
N MET A 1 -33.52 9.41 -9.76
CA MET A 1 -32.32 9.56 -10.61
C MET A 1 -31.14 9.52 -9.66
N GLY A 2 -30.45 8.37 -9.59
CA GLY A 2 -29.32 8.19 -8.67
C GLY A 2 -28.12 8.95 -9.20
N GLU A 3 -27.49 9.75 -8.36
CA GLU A 3 -26.21 10.38 -8.66
C GLU A 3 -25.18 9.29 -8.99
N GLU A 4 -24.79 9.18 -10.26
CA GLU A 4 -23.57 8.44 -10.62
C GLU A 4 -22.41 9.18 -9.95
N LYS A 5 -21.92 8.66 -8.83
CA LYS A 5 -20.66 9.10 -8.23
C LYS A 5 -19.60 9.02 -9.31
N GLU A 6 -19.12 10.17 -9.80
CA GLU A 6 -18.03 10.25 -10.78
C GLU A 6 -16.89 9.34 -10.31
N LYS A 7 -16.67 8.26 -11.07
CA LYS A 7 -15.60 7.31 -10.79
C LYS A 7 -14.29 8.06 -10.95
N LYS A 8 -13.64 8.36 -9.83
CA LYS A 8 -12.32 9.01 -9.83
C LYS A 8 -11.32 8.05 -10.47
N ILE A 9 -10.96 8.32 -11.72
CA ILE A 9 -9.92 7.58 -12.43
C ILE A 9 -8.58 7.92 -11.76
N ALA A 10 -7.86 6.88 -11.35
CA ALA A 10 -6.54 7.00 -10.72
C ALA A 10 -5.41 6.82 -11.74
N LEU A 11 -5.63 5.93 -12.71
CA LEU A 11 -4.62 5.58 -13.70
C LEU A 11 -5.27 5.22 -15.03
N LYS A 12 -4.61 5.59 -16.13
CA LYS A 12 -4.92 5.07 -17.47
C LYS A 12 -3.76 4.21 -17.92
N ILE A 13 -4.00 2.92 -18.11
CA ILE A 13 -2.99 1.96 -18.57
C ILE A 13 -3.19 1.76 -20.07
N VAL A 14 -2.13 1.97 -20.84
CA VAL A 14 -2.10 1.69 -22.28
C VAL A 14 -1.24 0.45 -22.51
N MET A 15 -1.83 -0.61 -23.05
CA MET A 15 -1.14 -1.85 -23.41
C MET A 15 -1.41 -2.16 -24.89
N GLY A 16 -0.50 -1.73 -25.75
CA GLY A 16 -0.71 -1.75 -27.20
C GLY A 16 -1.91 -0.88 -27.58
N ASP A 17 -2.84 -1.43 -28.33
CA ASP A 17 -4.07 -0.72 -28.77
C ASP A 17 -5.18 -0.69 -27.72
N LYS A 18 -4.93 -1.21 -26.51
CA LYS A 18 -5.92 -1.24 -25.43
C LYS A 18 -5.65 -0.15 -24.41
N GLU A 19 -6.61 0.74 -24.24
CA GLU A 19 -6.66 1.68 -23.13
C GLU A 19 -7.61 1.15 -22.05
N ARG A 20 -7.14 1.13 -20.81
CA ARG A 20 -7.97 0.80 -19.64
C ARG A 20 -7.83 1.89 -18.60
N GLU A 21 -8.95 2.47 -18.23
CA GLU A 21 -9.04 3.34 -17.06
C GLU A 21 -9.20 2.48 -15.81
N VAL A 22 -8.45 2.82 -14.78
CA VAL A 22 -8.44 2.15 -13.47
C VAL A 22 -8.85 3.18 -12.44
N THR A 23 -9.93 2.90 -11.74
CA THR A 23 -10.42 3.74 -10.64
C THR A 23 -9.52 3.66 -9.42
N TYR A 24 -9.59 4.64 -8.52
CA TYR A 24 -8.88 4.56 -7.23
C TYR A 24 -9.25 3.30 -6.44
N GLU A 25 -10.51 2.90 -6.46
CA GLU A 25 -10.98 1.70 -5.75
C GLU A 25 -10.35 0.43 -6.31
N GLU A 26 -10.36 0.28 -7.65
CA GLU A 26 -9.71 -0.84 -8.32
C GLU A 26 -8.20 -0.87 -8.09
N LEU A 27 -7.56 0.30 -8.10
CA LEU A 27 -6.12 0.41 -7.84
C LEU A 27 -5.77 -0.01 -6.40
N CYS A 28 -6.51 0.50 -5.41
CA CYS A 28 -6.32 0.12 -4.00
C CYS A 28 -6.53 -1.38 -3.79
N LEU A 29 -7.59 -1.96 -4.36
CA LEU A 29 -7.87 -3.38 -4.28
C LEU A 29 -6.74 -4.21 -4.92
N SER A 30 -6.33 -3.84 -6.14
CA SER A 30 -5.25 -4.52 -6.86
C SER A 30 -3.93 -4.47 -6.09
N ASN A 31 -3.60 -3.31 -5.51
CA ASN A 31 -2.36 -3.14 -4.74
C ASN A 31 -2.35 -4.02 -3.49
N ASN A 32 -3.45 -4.05 -2.74
CA ASN A 32 -3.56 -4.88 -1.54
C ASN A 32 -3.43 -6.38 -1.87
N LEU A 33 -4.13 -6.84 -2.92
CA LEU A 33 -4.06 -8.23 -3.36
C LEU A 33 -2.66 -8.62 -3.85
N ALA A 34 -2.01 -7.76 -4.64
CA ALA A 34 -0.67 -8.01 -5.14
C ALA A 34 0.36 -8.09 -4.00
N GLN A 35 0.29 -7.16 -3.03
CA GLN A 35 1.17 -7.15 -1.86
C GLN A 35 0.96 -8.39 -0.98
N GLU A 36 -0.29 -8.76 -0.72
CA GLU A 36 -0.60 -9.98 0.05
C GLU A 36 -0.07 -11.24 -0.64
N ALA A 37 -0.32 -11.38 -1.94
CA ALA A 37 0.15 -12.52 -2.72
C ALA A 37 1.69 -12.63 -2.70
N LEU A 38 2.38 -11.50 -2.86
CA LEU A 38 3.84 -11.43 -2.81
C LEU A 38 4.37 -11.86 -1.43
N VAL A 39 3.85 -11.28 -0.35
CA VAL A 39 4.27 -11.63 1.02
C VAL A 39 4.03 -13.12 1.30
N ARG A 40 2.84 -13.64 0.96
CA ARG A 40 2.52 -15.07 1.12
C ARG A 40 3.51 -15.95 0.37
N LEU A 41 3.90 -15.58 -0.85
CA LEU A 41 4.86 -16.33 -1.66
C LEU A 41 6.25 -16.33 -1.01
N LEU A 42 6.73 -15.19 -0.52
CA LEU A 42 8.05 -15.04 0.09
C LEU A 42 8.15 -15.81 1.42
N VAL A 43 7.10 -15.78 2.24
CA VAL A 43 7.02 -16.59 3.47
C VAL A 43 6.99 -18.09 3.13
N LYS A 44 6.17 -18.51 2.15
CA LYS A 44 6.14 -19.92 1.70
C LYS A 44 7.50 -20.40 1.18
N LYS A 45 8.23 -19.54 0.48
CA LYS A 45 9.59 -19.80 0.01
C LYS A 45 10.67 -19.65 1.10
N LYS A 46 10.27 -19.33 2.34
CA LYS A 46 11.15 -19.13 3.50
C LYS A 46 12.23 -18.07 3.26
N VAL A 47 11.92 -17.04 2.47
CA VAL A 47 12.83 -15.91 2.22
C VAL A 47 12.97 -15.04 3.48
N PHE A 48 11.87 -14.87 4.22
CA PHE A 48 11.83 -14.25 5.54
C PHE A 48 10.68 -14.86 6.37
N LYS A 49 10.70 -14.66 7.68
CA LYS A 49 9.58 -15.02 8.57
C LYS A 49 8.59 -13.87 8.73
N SER A 50 7.32 -14.19 8.99
CA SER A 50 6.25 -13.20 9.14
C SER A 50 6.55 -12.14 10.20
N GLU A 51 7.23 -12.51 11.29
CA GLU A 51 7.61 -11.61 12.38
C GLU A 51 8.65 -10.57 11.94
N GLU A 52 9.54 -10.92 11.00
CA GLU A 52 10.54 -9.99 10.44
C GLU A 52 9.83 -8.89 9.65
N LEU A 53 8.85 -9.25 8.82
CA LEU A 53 8.04 -8.27 8.10
C LEU A 53 7.31 -7.31 9.04
N LEU A 54 6.71 -7.80 10.12
CA LEU A 54 6.02 -6.96 11.10
C LEU A 54 6.97 -5.95 11.77
N ARG A 55 8.20 -6.38 12.09
CA ARG A 55 9.22 -5.48 12.65
C ARG A 55 9.64 -4.41 11.66
N GLU A 56 9.87 -4.79 10.40
CA GLU A 56 10.22 -3.84 9.34
C GLU A 56 9.09 -2.84 9.07
N MET A 57 7.83 -3.28 9.05
CA MET A 57 6.68 -2.38 8.94
C MET A 57 6.64 -1.36 10.07
N GLU A 58 6.93 -1.77 11.30
CA GLU A 58 7.01 -0.86 12.45
C GLU A 58 8.18 0.13 12.33
N GLN A 59 9.34 -0.31 11.84
CA GLN A 59 10.49 0.57 11.59
C GLN A 59 10.17 1.61 10.52
N VAL A 60 9.65 1.19 9.37
CA VAL A 60 9.23 2.09 8.29
C VAL A 60 8.19 3.10 8.79
N ARG A 61 7.25 2.65 9.65
CA ARG A 61 6.28 3.56 10.28
C ARG A 61 6.98 4.62 11.14
N LYS A 62 7.90 4.20 12.01
CA LYS A 62 8.67 5.13 12.85
C LYS A 62 9.51 6.11 12.02
N GLU A 63 10.09 5.66 10.91
CA GLU A 63 10.92 6.50 10.05
C GLU A 63 10.09 7.52 9.26
N ARG A 64 8.97 7.08 8.67
CA ARG A 64 8.13 7.93 7.82
C ARG A 64 7.20 8.87 8.59
N TYR A 65 6.77 8.46 9.78
CA TYR A 65 5.81 9.21 10.59
C TYR A 65 6.42 9.83 11.85
N ARG A 66 7.76 9.80 12.01
CA ARG A 66 8.45 10.67 12.98
C ARG A 66 8.13 12.11 12.62
N SER A 67 7.25 12.72 13.42
CA SER A 67 6.95 14.13 13.30
C SER A 67 8.09 14.95 13.91
N PRO A 68 8.43 16.13 13.38
CA PRO A 68 9.44 17.02 13.98
C PRO A 68 9.18 17.40 15.45
N GLY A 69 7.98 17.13 15.99
CA GLY A 69 7.57 17.45 17.37
C GLY A 69 7.98 16.45 18.45
N ASP A 70 8.53 15.29 18.12
CA ASP A 70 8.98 14.30 19.13
C ASP A 70 10.33 14.67 19.79
N LEU A 71 10.91 15.83 19.45
CA LEU A 71 12.18 16.33 20.00
C LEU A 71 12.04 17.28 21.20
N THR A 72 10.82 17.61 21.67
CA THR A 72 10.62 18.70 22.65
C THR A 72 10.00 18.31 24.01
N THR A 73 9.91 17.04 24.38
CA THR A 73 9.50 16.66 25.74
C THR A 73 10.49 15.69 26.37
N PRO A 74 11.36 16.15 27.29
CA PRO A 74 12.05 15.22 28.18
C PRO A 74 10.99 14.54 29.05
N SER A 75 10.92 13.21 28.99
CA SER A 75 10.17 12.42 29.96
C SER A 75 10.65 12.79 31.36
N LYS A 76 9.74 13.35 32.17
CA LYS A 76 9.89 13.39 33.63
C LYS A 76 9.58 12.02 34.21
#